data_AF-A0A959E032-F1
#
_entry.id   AF-A0A959E032-F1
#
_cell.length_a   1.000
_cell.length_b   1.000
_cell.length_c   1.000
_cell.angle_alpha   90.00
_cell.angle_beta   90.00
_cell.angle_gamma   90.00
#
_symmetry.space_group_name_H-M   'P 1'
#
loop_
_entity.id
_entity.type
_entity.pdbx_description
1 polymer ?
#
loop_
_entity_poly.entity_id
_entity_poly.type
_entity_poly.pdbx_seq_one_letter_code
_entity_poly.pdbx_strand_id
1 'polypeptide(L)'
;MKKEKTEKNFIHRPEYPGGAGAMRQFIRQNLKYPPEALQNKVEGTVYLTYDIDYKGKVADAKVIAGLGSGCDEEAVRLVRSLKFNVPKHRGIKVLFHQKIQIHFRLPKKKPAAPQEVSYQLTSKPAPPAGKPKKPGETYTITISF
;
A
#
# COMPACT_ATOMS: atom_id res chain seq x y z
N MET A 1 -35.96 36.04 -1.91
CA MET A 1 -36.47 34.66 -1.76
C MET A 1 -35.31 33.74 -1.40
N LYS A 2 -35.21 33.33 -0.13
CA LYS A 2 -34.18 32.39 0.34
C LYS A 2 -34.59 30.99 -0.13
N LYS A 3 -33.82 30.38 -1.03
CA LYS A 3 -34.04 28.97 -1.42
C LYS A 3 -33.77 28.10 -0.20
N GLU A 4 -34.83 27.52 0.32
CA GLU A 4 -34.83 26.57 1.42
C GLU A 4 -34.10 25.30 0.94
N LYS A 5 -32.81 25.22 1.26
CA LYS A 5 -31.91 24.11 0.95
C LYS A 5 -32.20 22.96 1.90
N THR A 6 -33.36 22.34 1.75
CA THR A 6 -33.79 21.22 2.62
C THR A 6 -34.25 20.01 1.81
N GLU A 7 -33.47 19.61 0.81
CA GLU A 7 -33.48 18.22 0.36
C GLU A 7 -32.45 17.47 1.20
N LYS A 8 -32.86 17.19 2.45
CA LYS A 8 -32.17 16.32 3.40
C LYS A 8 -31.77 15.05 2.67
N ASN A 9 -30.47 14.74 2.62
CA ASN A 9 -29.90 13.53 2.03
C ASN A 9 -30.71 12.26 2.36
N PHE A 10 -31.70 11.90 1.54
CA PHE A 10 -32.47 10.67 1.70
C PHE A 10 -31.65 9.44 1.30
N ILE A 11 -30.60 9.63 0.49
CA ILE A 11 -29.72 8.58 0.02
C ILE A 11 -28.37 8.69 0.75
N HIS A 12 -28.23 7.92 1.82
CA HIS A 12 -26.94 7.67 2.45
C HIS A 12 -26.07 6.80 1.54
N ARG A 13 -24.78 7.17 1.45
CA ARG A 13 -23.78 6.44 0.66
C ARG A 13 -23.43 5.11 1.34
N PRO A 14 -23.08 4.08 0.56
CA PRO A 14 -22.53 2.86 1.12
C PRO A 14 -21.19 3.16 1.77
N GLU A 15 -20.96 2.57 2.94
CA GLU A 15 -19.70 2.70 3.66
C GLU A 15 -19.12 1.30 3.90
N TYR A 16 -17.80 1.16 3.79
CA TYR A 16 -17.14 -0.08 4.13
C TYR A 16 -17.17 -0.29 5.66
N PRO A 17 -17.38 -1.52 6.18
CA PRO A 17 -17.33 -1.76 7.62
C PRO A 17 -15.96 -1.33 8.19
N GLY A 18 -15.96 -0.38 9.12
CA GLY A 18 -14.74 0.24 9.64
C GLY A 18 -14.21 1.43 8.83
N GLY A 19 -15.01 1.94 7.89
CA GLY A 19 -14.73 3.12 7.10
C GLY A 19 -13.65 2.92 6.03
N ALA A 20 -13.22 4.03 5.43
CA ALA A 20 -12.22 4.02 4.36
C ALA A 20 -10.83 3.50 4.82
N GLY A 21 -10.50 3.66 6.11
CA GLY A 21 -9.25 3.17 6.69
C GLY A 21 -9.17 1.65 6.72
N ALA A 22 -10.21 0.99 7.23
CA ALA A 22 -10.29 -0.47 7.26
C ALA A 22 -10.25 -1.07 5.84
N MET A 23 -10.93 -0.42 4.88
CA MET A 23 -10.87 -0.85 3.47
C MET A 23 -9.45 -0.82 2.92
N ARG A 24 -8.71 0.28 3.15
CA ARG A 24 -7.31 0.40 2.71
C ARG A 24 -6.42 -0.65 3.38
N GLN A 25 -6.63 -0.91 4.67
CA GLN A 25 -5.87 -1.91 5.40
C GLN A 25 -6.15 -3.32 4.87
N PHE A 26 -7.42 -3.65 4.63
CA PHE A 26 -7.83 -4.92 4.02
C PHE A 26 -7.17 -5.12 2.65
N ILE A 27 -7.19 -4.08 1.81
CA ILE A 27 -6.52 -4.11 0.51
C ILE A 27 -5.04 -4.39 0.70
N ARG A 28 -4.33 -3.65 1.55
CA ARG A 28 -2.88 -3.86 1.78
C ARG A 28 -2.55 -5.27 2.30
N GLN A 29 -3.40 -5.85 3.13
CA GLN A 29 -3.18 -7.19 3.71
C GLN A 29 -3.49 -8.32 2.72
N ASN A 30 -4.48 -8.14 1.84
CA ASN A 30 -4.92 -9.17 0.89
C ASN A 30 -4.33 -9.01 -0.51
N LEU A 31 -3.65 -7.88 -0.77
CA LEU A 31 -2.99 -7.59 -2.04
C LEU A 31 -1.83 -8.55 -2.24
N LYS A 32 -1.94 -9.34 -3.30
CA LYS A 32 -0.88 -10.22 -3.78
C LYS A 32 -0.25 -9.55 -4.98
N TYR A 33 1.07 -9.44 -4.96
CA TYR A 33 1.80 -8.90 -6.10
C TYR A 33 1.99 -10.00 -7.14
N PRO A 34 1.50 -9.84 -8.39
CA PRO A 34 1.72 -10.81 -9.44
C PRO A 34 3.22 -11.01 -9.70
N PRO A 35 3.66 -12.24 -10.03
CA PRO A 35 5.07 -12.51 -10.34
C PRO A 35 5.55 -11.76 -11.57
N GLU A 36 4.69 -11.56 -12.58
CA GLU A 36 5.02 -10.79 -13.79
C GLU A 36 5.32 -9.32 -13.45
N ALA A 37 4.48 -8.69 -12.63
CA ALA A 37 4.72 -7.32 -12.17
C ALA A 37 5.98 -7.19 -11.30
N LEU A 38 6.35 -8.22 -10.52
CA LEU A 38 7.61 -8.26 -9.76
C LEU A 38 8.83 -8.35 -10.68
N GLN A 39 8.78 -9.22 -11.70
CA GLN A 39 9.88 -9.40 -12.66
C GLN A 39 10.12 -8.14 -13.47
N ASN A 40 9.03 -7.52 -13.95
CA ASN A 40 9.07 -6.29 -14.73
C ASN A 40 9.28 -5.03 -13.87
N LYS A 41 9.34 -5.17 -12.54
CA LYS A 41 9.46 -4.06 -11.58
C LYS A 41 8.41 -2.96 -11.83
N VAL A 42 7.19 -3.36 -12.20
CA VAL A 42 6.10 -2.45 -12.49
C VAL A 42 5.53 -1.96 -11.17
N GLU A 43 5.48 -0.65 -10.95
CA GLU A 43 4.85 -0.03 -9.78
C GLU A 43 3.93 1.11 -10.22
N GLY A 44 2.91 1.42 -9.42
CA GLY A 44 2.03 2.55 -9.68
C GLY A 44 0.65 2.41 -9.06
N THR A 45 -0.32 3.07 -9.67
CA THR A 45 -1.70 3.11 -9.16
C THR A 45 -2.67 2.59 -10.22
N VAL A 46 -3.45 1.58 -9.87
CA VAL A 46 -4.57 1.11 -10.70
C VAL A 46 -5.82 1.86 -10.30
N TYR A 47 -6.52 2.42 -11.28
CA TYR A 47 -7.80 3.09 -11.10
C TYR A 47 -8.92 2.17 -11.60
N LEU A 48 -9.86 1.88 -10.70
CA LEU A 48 -11.02 1.05 -11.00
C LEU A 48 -12.30 1.79 -10.62
N THR A 49 -13.34 1.55 -11.40
CA THR A 49 -14.72 1.79 -11.01
C THR A 49 -15.40 0.48 -10.68
N TYR A 50 -16.37 0.56 -9.77
CA TYR A 50 -17.16 -0.59 -9.39
C TYR A 50 -18.53 -0.16 -8.90
N ASP A 51 -19.48 -1.05 -9.07
CA ASP A 51 -20.87 -0.85 -8.75
C ASP A 51 -21.24 -1.66 -7.52
N ILE A 52 -21.80 -1.00 -6.51
CA ILE A 52 -22.24 -1.63 -5.27
C ILE A 52 -23.76 -1.83 -5.34
N ASP A 53 -24.20 -3.08 -5.24
CA ASP A 53 -25.61 -3.46 -5.20
C ASP A 53 -26.25 -3.07 -3.86
N TYR A 54 -27.59 -3.01 -3.80
CA TYR A 54 -28.35 -2.71 -2.57
C TYR A 54 -28.07 -3.69 -1.42
N LYS A 55 -27.53 -4.88 -1.71
CA LYS A 55 -27.06 -5.85 -0.71
C LYS A 55 -25.66 -5.58 -0.16
N GLY A 56 -24.95 -4.58 -0.68
CA GLY A 56 -23.57 -4.26 -0.31
C GLY A 56 -22.52 -5.16 -0.93
N LYS A 57 -22.88 -5.90 -1.99
CA LYS A 57 -21.93 -6.66 -2.80
C LYS A 57 -21.50 -5.83 -3.99
N VAL A 58 -20.26 -6.01 -4.44
CA VAL A 58 -19.83 -5.46 -5.73
C VAL A 58 -20.47 -6.28 -6.85
N ALA A 59 -21.28 -5.62 -7.68
CA ALA A 59 -21.97 -6.21 -8.82
C ALA A 59 -21.08 -6.22 -10.07
N ASP A 60 -20.47 -5.09 -10.38
CA ASP A 60 -19.55 -4.93 -11.50
C ASP A 60 -18.27 -4.21 -11.07
N ALA A 61 -17.16 -4.52 -11.73
CA ALA A 61 -15.88 -3.88 -11.49
C ALA A 61 -15.12 -3.73 -12.81
N LYS A 62 -14.80 -2.49 -13.16
CA LYS A 62 -14.16 -2.12 -14.42
C LYS A 62 -12.88 -1.34 -14.16
N VAL A 63 -11.81 -1.72 -14.85
CA VAL A 63 -10.53 -1.00 -14.79
C VAL A 63 -10.61 0.19 -15.74
N ILE A 64 -10.35 1.39 -15.23
CA ILE A 64 -10.27 2.62 -16.05
C ILE A 64 -8.84 2.84 -16.52
N ALA A 65 -7.88 2.71 -15.59
CA ALA A 65 -6.46 2.84 -15.89
C ALA A 65 -5.71 1.73 -15.17
N GLY A 66 -5.17 0.82 -15.97
CA GLY A 66 -4.42 -0.34 -15.53
C GLY A 66 -2.91 -0.10 -15.54
N LEU A 67 -2.19 -0.96 -14.83
CA LEU A 67 -0.73 -1.07 -14.90
C LEU A 67 -0.29 -2.22 -15.81
N GLY A 68 -1.19 -3.17 -16.12
CA GLY A 68 -0.85 -4.42 -16.78
C GLY A 68 -0.03 -5.37 -15.88
N SER A 69 0.61 -6.38 -16.49
CA SER A 69 1.45 -7.39 -15.80
C SER A 69 0.74 -8.14 -14.66
N GLY A 70 -0.57 -8.37 -14.77
CA GLY A 70 -1.38 -9.07 -13.76
C GLY A 70 -1.94 -8.19 -12.63
N CYS A 71 -1.53 -6.91 -12.54
CA CYS A 71 -1.96 -6.02 -11.45
C CYS A 71 -3.46 -5.70 -11.53
N ASP A 72 -3.99 -5.67 -12.76
CA ASP A 72 -5.37 -5.31 -13.04
C ASP A 72 -6.32 -6.43 -12.59
N GLU A 73 -6.00 -7.70 -12.88
CA GLU A 73 -6.79 -8.84 -12.39
C GLU A 73 -6.76 -8.95 -10.87
N GLU A 74 -5.60 -8.77 -10.24
CA GLU A 74 -5.51 -8.78 -8.77
C GLU A 74 -6.31 -7.64 -8.14
N ALA A 75 -6.29 -6.46 -8.75
CA ALA A 75 -7.10 -5.33 -8.29
C ALA A 75 -8.61 -5.63 -8.40
N VAL A 76 -9.07 -6.19 -9.52
CA VAL A 76 -10.47 -6.59 -9.70
C VAL A 76 -10.87 -7.67 -8.69
N ARG A 77 -10.01 -8.65 -8.42
CA ARG A 77 -10.23 -9.70 -7.42
C ARG A 77 -10.45 -9.13 -6.02
N LEU A 78 -9.62 -8.16 -5.62
CA LEU A 78 -9.74 -7.49 -4.33
C LEU A 78 -11.05 -6.74 -4.22
N VAL A 79 -11.39 -5.93 -5.23
CA VAL A 79 -12.62 -5.13 -5.22
C VAL A 79 -13.86 -6.03 -5.16
N ARG A 80 -13.91 -7.12 -5.93
CA ARG A 80 -15.00 -8.11 -5.88
C ARG A 80 -15.14 -8.81 -4.52
N SER A 81 -14.06 -8.89 -3.75
CA SER A 81 -14.06 -9.49 -2.41
C SER A 81 -14.55 -8.53 -1.31
N LEU A 82 -14.69 -7.24 -1.61
CA LEU A 82 -15.18 -6.24 -0.66
C LEU A 82 -16.68 -6.42 -0.42
N LYS A 83 -17.08 -6.28 0.85
CA LYS A 83 -18.47 -6.16 1.27
C LYS A 83 -18.67 -4.81 1.92
N PHE A 84 -19.67 -4.09 1.46
CA PHE A 84 -20.05 -2.76 1.94
C PHE A 84 -21.30 -2.84 2.79
N ASN A 85 -21.44 -1.92 3.75
CA ASN A 85 -22.68 -1.73 4.47
C ASN A 85 -23.53 -0.71 3.72
N VAL A 86 -24.67 -1.16 3.19
CA VAL A 86 -25.61 -0.30 2.45
C VAL A 86 -26.79 0.02 3.38
N PRO A 87 -27.01 1.30 3.71
CA PRO A 87 -28.17 1.71 4.48
C PRO A 87 -29.46 1.47 3.68
N LYS A 88 -30.50 0.96 4.36
CA LYS A 88 -31.80 0.67 3.73
C LYS A 88 -32.56 1.97 3.44
N HIS A 89 -32.76 2.29 2.17
CA HIS A 89 -33.48 3.48 1.72
C HIS A 89 -34.95 3.19 1.46
N ARG A 90 -35.80 3.13 2.50
CA ARG A 90 -37.28 3.06 2.40
C ARG A 90 -37.84 2.16 1.26
N GLY A 91 -37.19 1.01 0.98
CA GLY A 91 -37.60 0.07 -0.07
C GLY A 91 -37.03 0.30 -1.48
N ILE A 92 -36.24 1.36 -1.70
CA ILE A 92 -35.60 1.67 -2.99
C ILE A 92 -34.28 0.90 -3.09
N LYS A 93 -34.15 0.09 -4.13
CA LYS A 93 -32.90 -0.57 -4.50
C LYS A 93 -32.04 0.42 -5.27
N VAL A 94 -30.95 0.86 -4.66
CA VAL A 94 -30.01 1.81 -5.27
C VAL A 94 -28.72 1.06 -5.59
N LEU A 95 -28.22 1.26 -6.81
CA LEU A 95 -26.91 0.82 -7.24
C LEU A 95 -25.96 2.01 -7.20
N PHE A 96 -24.83 1.85 -6.52
CA PHE A 96 -23.88 2.93 -6.28
C PHE A 96 -22.62 2.73 -7.11
N HIS A 97 -22.40 3.65 -8.05
CA HIS A 97 -21.16 3.71 -8.80
C HIS A 97 -20.07 4.42 -7.97
N GLN A 98 -18.95 3.76 -7.75
CA GLN A 98 -17.81 4.29 -6.99
C GLN A 98 -16.50 4.08 -7.72
N LYS A 99 -15.51 4.91 -7.38
CA LYS A 99 -14.14 4.79 -7.89
C LYS A 99 -13.18 4.48 -6.75
N ILE A 100 -12.21 3.62 -7.01
CA ILE A 100 -11.15 3.27 -6.08
C ILE A 100 -9.81 3.30 -6.80
N GLN A 101 -8.78 3.69 -6.04
CA GLN A 101 -7.40 3.63 -6.46
C GLN A 101 -6.66 2.62 -5.58
N ILE A 102 -5.95 1.69 -6.21
CA ILE A 102 -5.15 0.67 -5.53
C ILE A 102 -3.69 0.92 -5.86
N HIS A 103 -2.88 1.10 -4.81
CA HIS A 103 -1.47 1.46 -4.92
C HIS A 103 -0.64 0.18 -4.89
N PHE A 104 0.01 -0.15 -6.00
CA PHE A 104 0.97 -1.24 -6.10
C PHE A 104 2.37 -0.65 -5.93
N ARG A 105 3.00 -0.97 -4.79
CA ARG A 105 4.36 -0.56 -4.49
C ARG A 105 5.22 -1.81 -4.42
N LEU A 106 6.34 -1.80 -5.11
CA LEU A 106 7.31 -2.88 -4.98
C LEU A 106 7.76 -2.96 -3.52
N PRO A 107 7.76 -4.15 -2.91
CA PRO A 107 8.39 -4.31 -1.62
C PRO A 107 9.87 -4.00 -1.83
N LYS A 108 10.33 -2.87 -1.29
CA LYS A 108 11.76 -2.58 -1.21
C LYS A 108 12.37 -3.80 -0.52
N LYS A 109 13.18 -4.57 -1.24
CA LYS A 109 13.93 -5.70 -0.71
C LYS A 109 14.64 -5.15 0.53
N LYS A 110 14.07 -5.40 1.71
CA LYS A 110 14.71 -5.04 2.98
C LYS A 110 16.07 -5.72 2.87
N PRO A 111 17.20 -4.96 2.91
CA PRO A 111 18.50 -5.61 2.92
C PRO A 111 18.40 -6.66 4.02
N ALA A 112 18.58 -7.93 3.64
CA ALA A 112 18.51 -9.04 4.56
C ALA A 112 19.32 -8.62 5.79
N ALA A 113 18.69 -8.63 6.98
CA ALA A 113 19.43 -8.41 8.21
C ALA A 113 20.72 -9.24 8.10
N PRO A 114 21.91 -8.68 8.42
CA PRO A 114 23.14 -9.44 8.33
C PRO A 114 22.91 -10.77 9.02
N GLN A 115 22.94 -11.86 8.25
CA GLN A 115 23.01 -13.18 8.86
C GLN A 115 24.26 -13.13 9.72
N GLU A 116 24.09 -13.41 11.00
CA GLU A 116 25.13 -13.40 12.00
C GLU A 116 26.18 -14.45 11.57
N VAL A 117 27.19 -14.00 10.82
CA VAL A 117 28.32 -14.84 10.45
C VAL A 117 29.12 -15.00 11.73
N SER A 118 28.95 -16.13 12.42
CA SER A 118 29.77 -16.49 13.57
C SER A 118 31.18 -16.75 13.08
N TYR A 119 32.08 -15.78 13.24
CA TYR A 119 33.50 -15.97 13.04
C TYR A 119 34.05 -16.83 14.19
N GLN A 120 34.49 -18.05 13.88
CA GLN A 120 35.45 -18.76 14.73
C GLN A 120 36.82 -18.13 14.45
N LEU A 121 37.35 -17.35 15.41
CA LEU A 121 38.71 -16.84 15.34
C LEU A 121 39.68 -18.01 15.55
N THR A 122 40.34 -18.48 14.49
CA THR A 122 41.67 -19.10 14.65
C THR A 122 42.68 -17.96 14.72
N SER A 123 42.96 -17.50 15.93
CA SER A 123 44.03 -16.55 16.23
C SER A 123 45.38 -17.19 15.91
N LYS A 124 46.01 -16.74 14.82
CA LYS A 124 47.47 -16.84 14.68
C LYS A 124 48.10 -15.86 15.70
N PRO A 125 49.08 -16.25 16.52
CA PRO A 125 49.42 -15.55 17.77
C PRO A 125 50.17 -14.23 17.52
N ALA A 126 49.90 -13.24 18.38
CA ALA A 126 50.68 -11.99 18.52
C ALA A 126 52.08 -12.28 19.10
N PRO A 127 53.10 -11.40 18.88
CA PRO A 127 53.36 -10.29 19.82
C PRO A 127 54.07 -9.06 19.19
N PRO A 128 54.39 -7.97 19.94
CA PRO A 128 53.67 -7.35 21.05
C PRO A 128 53.57 -5.80 20.99
N ALA A 129 52.52 -5.30 21.65
CA ALA A 129 52.51 -4.18 22.61
C ALA A 129 53.08 -2.79 22.24
N GLY A 130 52.16 -1.84 22.07
CA GLY A 130 52.33 -0.43 22.39
C GLY A 130 50.99 0.20 22.77
N LYS A 131 50.88 0.69 24.00
CA LYS A 131 49.67 1.13 24.72
C LYS A 131 49.18 2.55 24.29
N PRO A 132 48.01 3.01 24.77
CA PRO A 132 47.06 3.88 24.07
C PRO A 132 47.20 5.39 24.39
N LYS A 133 46.59 6.28 23.59
CA LYS A 133 46.09 7.58 24.09
C LYS A 133 45.11 8.30 23.15
N LYS A 134 43.96 8.71 23.71
CA LYS A 134 43.01 9.72 23.20
C LYS A 134 43.59 11.15 23.43
N PRO A 135 42.77 12.21 23.30
CA PRO A 135 42.36 12.96 22.11
C PRO A 135 43.04 14.35 22.05
N GLY A 136 43.27 14.93 20.86
CA GLY A 136 43.86 16.27 20.76
C GLY A 136 43.66 16.91 19.39
N GLU A 137 43.16 18.13 19.39
CA GLU A 137 42.91 19.01 18.25
C GLU A 137 44.15 19.20 17.36
N THR A 138 43.97 19.20 16.03
CA THR A 138 44.46 20.22 15.08
C THR A 138 44.14 19.78 13.65
N TYR A 139 43.44 20.62 12.88
CA TYR A 139 43.28 20.45 11.44
C TYR A 139 44.37 21.27 10.74
N THR A 140 45.29 20.61 10.04
CA THR A 140 46.18 21.27 9.08
C THR A 140 45.56 21.17 7.69
N ILE A 141 45.21 22.33 7.11
CA ILE A 141 44.86 22.47 5.69
C ILE A 141 46.17 22.53 4.88
N THR A 142 46.30 21.68 3.86
CA THR A 142 47.38 21.76 2.86
C THR A 142 46.75 22.14 1.53
N ILE A 143 47.01 23.36 1.06
CA ILE A 143 46.62 23.84 -0.27
C ILE A 143 47.76 23.50 -1.22
N SER A 144 47.45 22.80 -2.31
CA SER A 144 48.39 22.47 -3.39
C SER A 144 48.18 23.45 -4.54
N PHE A 145 49.27 23.97 -5.11
CA PHE A 145 49.25 24.91 -6.24
C PHE A 145 48.85 24.24 -7.55
#